data_AF-A0A2V6FUT7-F1
#
_entry.id   AF-A0A2V6FUT7-F1
#
_cell.length_a   1.000
_cell.length_b   1.000
_cell.length_c   1.000
_cell.angle_alpha   90.00
_cell.angle_beta   90.00
_cell.angle_gamma   90.00
#
_symmetry.space_group_name_H-M   'P 1'
#
loop_
_entity.id
_entity.type
_entity.pdbx_description
1 polymer ?
#
loop_
_entity_poly.entity_id
_entity_poly.type
_entity_poly.pdbx_seq_one_letter_code
_entity_poly.pdbx_strand_id
1 'polypeptide(L)'
;MTFNLIALSLIVLGRSQRMFSIPAETMAPRYLFWSSLLWAGILVVMIAQAETIHWLRAPTWVVILAAPIVLFPSHFKEGLRWRYIRCRSDSGAIALLNGVQDSERAQFLAPYTDIVYRVGGQMRARRLDFFAPGYQEWIGRSAADLFGDREAPRACTWHCRVVKTVTAHDGIAARLFGIAPRGENTRAELFVVLDPNGVVRGLARACSTSALLNTVLYLNRAPNTTLTGYVRSYDPALQYTLRCVEDGKLSTGTTRLPATMPRQ
;
A
#
# COMPACT_ATOMS: atom_id res chain seq x y z
N MET A 1 -28.01 9.74 21.61
CA MET A 1 -27.79 10.76 20.55
C MET A 1 -27.04 12.00 21.03
N THR A 2 -27.37 12.54 22.20
CA THR A 2 -26.73 13.74 22.80
C THR A 2 -25.22 13.63 22.96
N PHE A 3 -24.70 12.49 23.42
CA PHE A 3 -23.25 12.28 23.56
C PHE A 3 -22.48 12.43 22.23
N ASN A 4 -22.99 11.84 21.14
CA ASN A 4 -22.35 11.94 19.82
C ASN A 4 -22.39 13.37 19.26
N LEU A 5 -23.45 14.12 19.53
CA LEU A 5 -23.57 15.51 19.11
C LEU A 5 -22.62 16.43 19.89
N ILE A 6 -22.49 16.23 21.20
CA ILE A 6 -21.54 17.00 22.03
C ILE A 6 -20.09 16.67 21.66
N ALA A 7 -19.79 15.39 21.43
CA ALA A 7 -18.47 14.97 20.93
C ALA A 7 -18.16 15.56 19.55
N LEU A 8 -19.15 15.65 18.66
CA LEU A 8 -19.03 16.30 17.36
C LEU A 8 -18.70 17.78 17.51
N SER A 9 -19.47 18.50 18.33
CA SER A 9 -19.24 19.92 18.58
C SER A 9 -17.83 20.16 19.09
N LEU A 10 -17.37 19.37 20.06
CA LEU A 10 -16.01 19.46 20.61
C LEU A 10 -14.91 19.20 19.57
N ILE A 11 -15.08 18.20 18.69
CA ILE A 11 -14.10 17.89 17.63
C ILE A 11 -14.06 19.00 16.58
N VAL A 12 -15.22 19.48 16.14
CA VAL A 12 -15.33 20.55 15.12
C VAL A 12 -14.80 21.87 15.67
N LEU A 13 -15.16 22.24 16.90
CA LEU A 13 -14.63 23.45 17.56
C LEU A 13 -13.11 23.34 17.79
N GLY A 14 -12.64 22.21 18.32
CA GLY A 14 -11.22 22.00 18.65
C GLY A 14 -10.29 21.82 17.44
N ARG A 15 -10.82 21.52 16.25
CA ARG A 15 -10.04 21.34 15.00
C ARG A 15 -10.43 22.31 13.88
N SER A 16 -11.28 23.28 14.17
CA SER A 16 -11.82 24.26 13.22
C SER A 16 -10.74 24.93 12.36
N GLN A 17 -9.67 25.44 12.96
CA GLN A 17 -8.55 26.07 12.23
C GLN A 17 -7.88 25.12 11.24
N ARG A 18 -7.71 23.84 11.61
CA ARG A 18 -7.11 22.82 10.74
C ARG A 18 -8.05 22.44 9.59
N MET A 19 -9.35 22.37 9.86
CA MET A 19 -10.40 22.13 8.86
C MET A 19 -10.54 23.28 7.85
N PHE A 20 -10.38 24.53 8.28
CA PHE A 20 -10.32 25.68 7.37
C PHE A 20 -9.08 25.66 6.47
N SER A 21 -7.92 25.23 7.01
CA SER A 21 -6.68 25.17 6.24
C SER A 21 -6.61 24.01 5.24
N ILE A 22 -7.31 22.90 5.50
CA ILE A 22 -7.36 21.73 4.63
C ILE A 22 -8.82 21.24 4.57
N PRO A 23 -9.65 21.76 3.65
CA PRO A 23 -11.08 21.44 3.58
C PRO A 23 -11.35 19.93 3.44
N ALA A 24 -10.45 19.22 2.77
CA ALA A 24 -10.51 17.76 2.60
C ALA A 24 -10.36 16.98 3.92
N GLU A 25 -9.85 17.57 5.01
CA GLU A 25 -9.80 16.92 6.32
C GLU A 25 -11.19 16.71 6.92
N THR A 26 -12.18 17.56 6.63
CA THR A 26 -13.56 17.38 7.16
C THR A 26 -14.22 16.09 6.66
N MET A 27 -13.84 15.65 5.47
CA MET A 27 -14.28 14.42 4.81
C MET A 27 -13.30 13.26 5.05
N ALA A 28 -12.25 13.46 5.87
CA ALA A 28 -11.29 12.39 6.11
C ALA A 28 -11.98 11.23 6.87
N PRO A 29 -11.75 9.97 6.46
CA PRO A 29 -12.40 8.79 7.06
C PRO A 29 -12.30 8.72 8.59
N ARG A 30 -11.23 9.29 9.18
CA ARG A 30 -11.00 9.37 10.63
C ARG A 30 -11.99 10.27 11.39
N TYR A 31 -12.59 11.25 10.72
CA TYR A 31 -13.66 12.10 11.29
C TYR A 31 -15.06 11.68 10.77
N LEU A 32 -15.09 10.87 9.72
CA LEU A 32 -16.24 10.07 9.28
C LEU A 32 -16.36 8.74 10.07
N PHE A 33 -15.88 8.68 11.33
CA PHE A 33 -16.12 7.57 12.27
C PHE A 33 -17.59 7.53 12.75
N TRP A 34 -18.50 7.92 11.88
CA TRP A 34 -19.92 7.83 12.11
C TRP A 34 -20.26 6.40 11.79
N SER A 35 -20.61 5.62 12.82
CA SER A 35 -21.16 4.28 12.63
C SER A 35 -22.20 4.33 11.52
N SER A 36 -22.20 3.37 10.60
CA SER A 36 -23.28 3.21 9.61
C SER A 36 -24.65 3.25 10.28
N LEU A 37 -24.72 2.83 11.55
CA LEU A 37 -25.88 2.89 12.42
C LEU A 37 -26.34 4.33 12.74
N LEU A 38 -25.44 5.29 12.87
CA LEU A 38 -25.77 6.70 13.14
C LEU A 38 -26.37 7.36 11.89
N TRP A 39 -25.77 7.14 10.72
CA TRP A 39 -26.33 7.60 9.45
C TRP A 39 -27.65 6.91 9.12
N ALA A 40 -27.74 5.59 9.34
CA ALA A 40 -28.99 4.85 9.20
C ALA A 40 -30.07 5.37 10.18
N GLY A 41 -29.68 5.66 11.43
CA GLY A 41 -30.59 6.22 12.44
C GLY A 41 -31.13 7.60 12.05
N ILE A 42 -30.29 8.50 11.55
CA ILE A 42 -30.73 9.82 11.03
C ILE A 42 -31.68 9.62 9.84
N LEU A 43 -31.38 8.69 8.94
CA LEU A 43 -32.20 8.40 7.77
C LEU A 43 -33.58 7.84 8.18
N VAL A 44 -33.62 6.93 9.15
CA VAL A 44 -34.87 6.40 9.72
C VAL A 44 -35.70 7.51 10.39
N VAL A 45 -35.06 8.41 11.16
CA VAL A 45 -35.76 9.55 11.76
C VAL A 45 -36.29 10.51 10.70
N MET A 46 -35.54 10.78 9.64
CA MET A 46 -36.02 11.62 8.53
C MET A 46 -37.19 10.98 7.77
N ILE A 47 -37.17 9.66 7.54
CA ILE A 47 -38.31 8.94 6.96
C ILE A 47 -39.53 9.05 7.88
N ALA A 48 -39.37 8.80 9.18
CA ALA A 48 -40.46 8.88 10.16
C ALA A 48 -41.07 10.29 10.24
N GLN A 49 -40.25 11.34 10.17
CA GLN A 49 -40.72 12.73 10.17
C GLN A 49 -41.36 13.15 8.84
N ALA A 50 -40.87 12.63 7.71
CA ALA A 50 -41.49 12.84 6.41
C ALA A 50 -42.89 12.21 6.34
N GLU A 51 -43.13 11.09 7.03
CA GLU A 51 -44.47 10.49 7.10
C GLU A 51 -45.46 11.37 7.86
N THR A 52 -45.01 12.08 8.90
CA THR A 52 -45.85 12.96 9.72
C THR A 52 -46.04 14.36 9.11
N ILE A 53 -45.05 14.86 8.37
CA ILE A 53 -45.07 16.22 7.81
C ILE A 53 -45.02 16.15 6.28
N HIS A 54 -46.19 16.28 5.65
CA HIS A 54 -46.37 16.06 4.22
C HIS A 54 -45.44 16.89 3.30
N TRP A 55 -45.10 18.14 3.67
CA TRP A 55 -44.22 18.98 2.86
C TRP A 55 -42.75 18.54 2.91
N LEU A 56 -42.34 17.76 3.91
CA LEU A 56 -40.99 17.20 4.04
C LEU A 56 -40.79 15.89 3.26
N ARG A 57 -41.86 15.29 2.70
CA ARG A 57 -41.76 14.03 1.93
C ARG A 57 -40.89 14.15 0.69
N ALA A 58 -41.21 15.13 -0.17
CA ALA A 58 -40.48 15.36 -1.41
C ALA A 58 -38.98 15.63 -1.17
N PRO A 59 -38.56 16.55 -0.30
CA PRO A 59 -37.13 16.80 -0.07
C PRO A 59 -36.42 15.60 0.57
N THR A 60 -37.07 14.85 1.47
CA THR A 60 -36.47 13.67 2.08
C THR A 60 -36.18 12.58 1.05
N TRP A 61 -37.14 12.28 0.17
CA TRP A 61 -36.93 11.31 -0.92
C TRP A 61 -35.86 11.77 -1.91
N VAL A 62 -35.84 13.06 -2.25
CA VAL A 62 -34.79 13.64 -3.11
C VAL A 62 -33.41 13.47 -2.47
N VAL A 63 -33.26 13.74 -1.17
CA VAL A 63 -31.99 13.54 -0.46
C VAL A 63 -31.60 12.06 -0.42
N ILE A 64 -32.52 11.14 -0.13
CA ILE A 64 -32.25 9.70 -0.12
C ILE A 64 -31.81 9.19 -1.50
N LEU A 65 -32.41 9.69 -2.59
CA LEU A 65 -32.06 9.31 -3.96
C LEU A 65 -30.78 10.00 -4.46
N ALA A 66 -30.57 11.27 -4.12
CA ALA A 66 -29.44 12.05 -4.58
C ALA A 66 -28.15 11.77 -3.77
N ALA A 67 -28.26 11.48 -2.47
CA ALA A 67 -27.10 11.28 -1.61
C ALA A 67 -26.20 10.11 -2.10
N PRO A 68 -26.72 8.93 -2.49
CA PRO A 68 -25.90 7.89 -3.10
C PRO A 68 -25.22 8.37 -4.39
N ILE A 69 -25.93 9.09 -5.26
CA ILE A 69 -25.39 9.58 -6.54
C ILE A 69 -24.24 10.57 -6.32
N VAL A 70 -24.34 11.43 -5.31
CA VAL A 70 -23.34 12.47 -5.02
C VAL A 70 -22.18 11.93 -4.17
N LEU A 71 -22.45 11.11 -3.16
CA LEU A 71 -21.44 10.61 -2.23
C LEU A 71 -20.66 9.41 -2.79
N PHE A 72 -21.30 8.52 -3.55
CA PHE A 72 -20.66 7.31 -4.09
C PHE A 72 -19.42 7.61 -4.95
N PRO A 73 -19.41 8.62 -5.86
CA PRO A 73 -18.20 8.98 -6.60
C PRO A 73 -17.08 9.52 -5.70
N SER A 74 -17.42 10.22 -4.62
CA SER A 74 -16.43 10.82 -3.71
C SER A 74 -15.73 9.78 -2.84
N HIS A 75 -16.50 8.86 -2.23
CA HIS A 75 -15.96 7.73 -1.47
C HIS A 75 -15.13 6.80 -2.36
N PHE A 76 -15.55 6.61 -3.61
CA PHE A 76 -14.78 5.85 -4.59
C PHE A 76 -13.42 6.49 -4.87
N LYS A 77 -13.39 7.78 -5.24
CA LYS A 77 -12.14 8.50 -5.51
C LYS A 77 -11.20 8.49 -4.30
N GLU A 78 -11.74 8.63 -3.10
CA GLU A 78 -10.95 8.62 -1.87
C GLU A 78 -10.42 7.21 -1.56
N GLY A 79 -11.22 6.16 -1.76
CA GLY A 79 -10.76 4.77 -1.65
C GLY A 79 -9.62 4.43 -2.63
N LEU A 80 -9.74 4.88 -3.89
CA LEU A 80 -8.66 4.78 -4.88
C LEU A 80 -7.39 5.47 -4.42
N ARG A 81 -7.54 6.69 -3.90
CA ARG A 81 -6.43 7.50 -3.41
C ARG A 81 -5.72 6.83 -2.24
N TRP A 82 -6.47 6.37 -1.24
CA TRP A 82 -5.88 5.67 -0.08
C TRP A 82 -5.18 4.37 -0.47
N ARG A 83 -5.73 3.63 -1.43
CA ARG A 83 -5.08 2.45 -1.99
C ARG A 83 -3.76 2.80 -2.67
N TYR A 84 -3.76 3.83 -3.51
CA TYR A 84 -2.56 4.31 -4.19
C TYR A 84 -1.50 4.75 -3.18
N ILE A 85 -1.90 5.53 -2.17
CA ILE A 85 -1.02 5.99 -1.08
C ILE A 85 -0.48 4.79 -0.31
N ARG A 86 -1.30 3.79 0.02
CA ARG A 86 -0.86 2.56 0.69
C ARG A 86 0.21 1.83 -0.12
N CYS A 87 -0.03 1.54 -1.40
CA CYS A 87 0.97 0.88 -2.26
C CYS A 87 2.27 1.67 -2.34
N ARG A 88 2.20 3.00 -2.42
CA ARG A 88 3.37 3.88 -2.45
C ARG A 88 4.10 3.92 -1.10
N SER A 89 3.36 3.90 0.00
CA SER A 89 3.91 3.82 1.36
C SER A 89 4.61 2.49 1.60
N ASP A 90 4.02 1.38 1.16
CA ASP A 90 4.64 0.04 1.20
C ASP A 90 5.96 0.01 0.39
N SER A 91 6.01 0.73 -0.73
CA SER A 91 7.24 0.92 -1.52
C SER A 91 8.32 1.72 -0.79
N GLY A 92 7.93 2.66 0.09
CA GLY A 92 8.84 3.38 0.97
C GLY A 92 9.33 2.49 2.12
N ALA A 93 8.43 1.74 2.74
CA ALA A 93 8.76 0.79 3.80
C ALA A 93 9.74 -0.30 3.31
N ILE A 94 9.52 -0.85 2.11
CA ILE A 94 10.45 -1.84 1.53
C ILE A 94 11.81 -1.23 1.18
N ALA A 95 11.89 0.07 0.85
CA ALA A 95 13.16 0.77 0.69
C ALA A 95 13.94 0.83 2.03
N LEU A 96 13.25 1.17 3.12
CA LEU A 96 13.83 1.21 4.47
C LEU A 96 14.27 -0.18 4.96
N LEU A 97 13.50 -1.24 4.66
CA LEU A 97 13.90 -2.63 4.91
C LEU A 97 15.19 -3.00 4.19
N ASN A 98 15.31 -2.58 2.93
CA ASN A 98 16.53 -2.77 2.14
C ASN A 98 17.69 -1.83 2.54
N GLY A 99 17.48 -0.87 3.44
CA GLY A 99 18.51 0.12 3.81
C GLY A 99 18.88 1.03 2.64
N VAL A 100 17.91 1.36 1.80
CA VAL A 100 18.05 2.18 0.59
C VAL A 100 17.39 3.54 0.80
N GLN A 101 18.06 4.59 0.36
CA GLN A 101 17.55 5.96 0.37
C GLN A 101 16.87 6.28 -0.97
N ASP A 102 15.58 6.01 -1.06
CA ASP A 102 14.72 6.46 -2.17
C ASP A 102 13.76 7.56 -1.71
N SER A 103 14.20 8.82 -1.84
CA SER A 103 13.41 10.00 -1.44
C SER A 103 12.06 10.13 -2.16
N GLU A 104 11.97 9.65 -3.40
CA GLU A 104 10.71 9.65 -4.18
C GLU A 104 9.65 8.74 -3.54
N ARG A 105 10.09 7.68 -2.85
CA ARG A 105 9.21 6.74 -2.14
C ARG A 105 9.04 7.11 -0.67
N ALA A 106 10.10 7.59 -0.02
CA ALA A 106 10.06 8.01 1.38
C ALA A 106 9.07 9.16 1.63
N GLN A 107 8.88 10.08 0.67
CA GLN A 107 7.92 11.18 0.78
C GLN A 107 6.46 10.73 1.00
N PHE A 108 6.12 9.49 0.61
CA PHE A 108 4.78 8.93 0.83
C PHE A 108 4.56 8.45 2.27
N LEU A 109 5.64 8.20 3.02
CA LEU A 109 5.56 7.87 4.45
C LEU A 109 5.41 9.14 5.30
N ALA A 110 6.21 10.17 5.01
CA ALA A 110 6.06 11.50 5.58
C ALA A 110 6.67 12.57 4.65
N PRO A 111 6.21 13.83 4.72
CA PRO A 111 6.76 14.92 3.90
C PRO A 111 8.26 15.18 4.13
N TYR A 112 8.75 14.92 5.34
CA TYR A 112 10.13 15.16 5.77
C TYR A 112 10.94 13.86 5.71
N THR A 113 11.62 13.62 4.60
CA THR A 113 12.32 12.36 4.31
C THR A 113 13.52 12.12 5.23
N ASP A 114 14.17 13.18 5.72
CA ASP A 114 15.23 13.13 6.72
C ASP A 114 14.75 12.50 8.04
N ILE A 115 13.56 12.90 8.51
CA ILE A 115 12.92 12.32 9.69
C ILE A 115 12.60 10.86 9.44
N VAL A 116 12.10 10.51 8.24
CA VAL A 116 11.80 9.12 7.87
C VAL A 116 13.03 8.23 7.98
N TYR A 117 14.18 8.65 7.46
CA TYR A 117 15.40 7.84 7.56
C TYR A 117 15.96 7.77 8.98
N ARG A 118 15.90 8.86 9.74
CA ARG A 118 16.34 8.89 11.14
C ARG A 118 15.49 7.97 12.02
N VAL A 119 14.16 8.12 11.97
CA VAL A 119 13.22 7.30 12.74
C VAL A 119 13.23 5.85 12.23
N GLY A 120 13.31 5.66 10.91
CA GLY A 120 13.44 4.35 10.29
C GLY A 120 14.69 3.60 10.78
N GLY A 121 15.82 4.29 10.93
CA GLY A 121 17.03 3.72 11.54
C GLY A 121 16.83 3.29 12.99
N GLN A 122 16.15 4.11 13.80
CA GLN A 122 15.83 3.76 15.19
C GLN A 122 14.86 2.58 15.30
N MET A 123 13.82 2.55 14.45
CA MET A 123 12.86 1.45 14.37
C MET A 123 13.54 0.15 13.92
N ARG A 124 14.44 0.23 12.94
CA ARG A 124 15.24 -0.90 12.45
C ARG A 124 16.10 -1.50 13.56
N ALA A 125 16.83 -0.65 14.29
CA ALA A 125 17.71 -1.08 15.38
C ALA A 125 16.94 -1.79 16.52
N ARG A 126 15.67 -1.45 16.72
CA ARG A 126 14.81 -2.01 17.76
C ARG A 126 13.83 -3.07 17.24
N ARG A 127 13.91 -3.45 15.96
CA ARG A 127 12.94 -4.35 15.27
C ARG A 127 11.47 -3.97 15.52
N LEU A 128 11.12 -2.71 15.31
CA LEU A 128 9.75 -2.20 15.51
C LEU A 128 8.94 -2.16 14.22
N ASP A 129 7.61 -2.31 14.36
CA ASP A 129 6.63 -2.20 13.27
C ASP A 129 6.98 -3.11 12.08
N PHE A 130 7.18 -2.54 10.88
CA PHE A 130 7.50 -3.32 9.68
C PHE A 130 8.89 -4.00 9.71
N PHE A 131 9.75 -3.69 10.69
CA PHE A 131 11.02 -4.40 10.94
C PHE A 131 10.90 -5.56 11.92
N ALA A 132 9.75 -5.72 12.60
CA ALA A 132 9.54 -6.77 13.59
C ALA A 132 9.76 -8.20 13.06
N PRO A 133 9.36 -8.53 11.80
CA PRO A 133 9.64 -9.86 11.25
C PRO A 133 11.12 -10.16 10.99
N GLY A 134 12.01 -9.15 11.04
CA GLY A 134 13.45 -9.35 10.86
C GLY A 134 13.91 -9.53 9.41
N TYR A 135 13.07 -9.25 8.40
CA TYR A 135 13.42 -9.45 6.98
C TYR A 135 14.70 -8.71 6.55
N GLN A 136 15.02 -7.59 7.19
CA GLN A 136 16.24 -6.84 6.95
C GLN A 136 17.53 -7.65 7.18
N GLU A 137 17.47 -8.72 7.97
CA GLU A 137 18.59 -9.59 8.31
C GLU A 137 18.81 -10.71 7.29
N TRP A 138 17.85 -10.90 6.39
CA TRP A 138 17.97 -11.86 5.28
C TRP A 138 18.96 -11.36 4.24
N ILE A 139 19.09 -10.04 4.09
CA ILE A 139 19.95 -9.42 3.09
C ILE A 139 21.41 -9.71 3.43
N GLY A 140 22.13 -10.29 2.47
CA GLY A 140 23.51 -10.75 2.61
C GLY A 140 23.65 -12.20 3.07
N ARG A 141 22.55 -12.90 3.39
CA ARG A 141 22.58 -14.34 3.71
C ARG A 141 22.22 -15.20 2.51
N SER A 142 22.69 -16.45 2.54
CA SER A 142 22.31 -17.46 1.55
C SER A 142 20.83 -17.80 1.68
N ALA A 143 20.14 -17.90 0.55
CA ALA A 143 18.77 -18.39 0.51
C ALA A 143 18.64 -19.82 1.05
N ALA A 144 19.66 -20.66 0.82
CA ALA A 144 19.67 -22.03 1.34
C ALA A 144 19.68 -22.05 2.88
N ASP A 145 20.41 -21.13 3.53
CA ASP A 145 20.47 -21.08 4.99
C ASP A 145 19.16 -20.57 5.61
N LEU A 146 18.48 -19.65 4.91
CA LEU A 146 17.26 -19.00 5.41
C LEU A 146 16.01 -19.87 5.24
N PHE A 147 15.92 -20.58 4.12
CA PHE A 147 14.70 -21.29 3.73
C PHE A 147 14.89 -22.81 3.65
N GLY A 148 16.14 -23.30 3.66
CA GLY A 148 16.48 -24.70 3.44
C GLY A 148 16.05 -25.18 2.05
N ASP A 149 15.86 -26.49 1.92
CA ASP A 149 15.30 -27.13 0.72
C ASP A 149 13.76 -27.03 0.65
N ARG A 150 13.16 -26.11 1.40
CA ARG A 150 11.70 -26.01 1.51
C ARG A 150 11.16 -25.21 0.33
N GLU A 151 10.69 -25.94 -0.66
CA GLU A 151 10.08 -25.34 -1.85
C GLU A 151 8.57 -25.15 -1.67
N ALA A 152 8.10 -23.97 -2.06
CA ALA A 152 6.68 -23.71 -2.25
C ALA A 152 6.26 -24.30 -3.61
N PRO A 153 5.12 -25.01 -3.69
CA PRO A 153 4.69 -25.71 -4.90
C PRO A 153 4.36 -24.80 -6.09
N ARG A 154 4.36 -23.47 -5.89
CA ARG A 154 3.98 -22.49 -6.92
C ARG A 154 5.20 -21.81 -7.50
N ALA A 155 5.27 -21.81 -8.83
CA ALA A 155 6.08 -20.88 -9.58
C ALA A 155 5.47 -19.49 -9.53
N CYS A 156 6.31 -18.46 -9.38
CA CYS A 156 5.90 -17.07 -9.45
C CYS A 156 6.46 -16.43 -10.72
N THR A 157 5.57 -16.07 -11.65
CA THR A 157 5.97 -15.41 -12.89
C THR A 157 5.74 -13.91 -12.80
N TRP A 158 6.79 -13.13 -13.07
CA TRP A 158 6.73 -11.67 -13.01
C TRP A 158 7.48 -11.05 -14.17
N HIS A 159 6.98 -9.93 -14.68
CA HIS A 159 7.71 -9.11 -15.63
C HIS A 159 8.36 -7.96 -14.88
N CYS A 160 9.64 -8.08 -14.60
CA CYS A 160 10.38 -7.12 -13.81
C CYS A 160 11.32 -6.28 -14.68
N ARG A 161 11.56 -5.04 -14.27
CA ARG A 161 12.57 -4.15 -14.84
C ARG A 161 13.26 -3.34 -13.76
N VAL A 162 14.52 -3.01 -14.00
CA VAL A 162 15.22 -1.99 -13.22
C VAL A 162 14.72 -0.62 -13.67
N VAL A 163 14.25 0.21 -12.75
CA VAL A 163 13.68 1.53 -13.07
C VAL A 163 14.72 2.63 -12.90
N LYS A 164 15.51 2.56 -11.82
CA LYS A 164 16.43 3.62 -11.44
C LYS A 164 17.47 3.10 -10.45
N THR A 165 18.67 3.66 -10.46
CA THR A 165 19.65 3.52 -9.38
C THR A 165 19.42 4.54 -8.27
N VAL A 166 19.60 4.08 -7.04
CA VAL A 166 19.35 4.80 -5.80
C VAL A 166 20.51 4.53 -4.83
N THR A 167 20.72 5.43 -3.88
CA THR A 167 21.84 5.30 -2.94
C THR A 167 21.47 4.37 -1.79
N ALA A 168 22.37 3.49 -1.40
CA ALA A 168 22.27 2.67 -0.20
C ALA A 168 23.48 2.94 0.70
N HIS A 169 23.39 2.51 1.97
CA HIS A 169 24.51 2.67 2.92
C HIS A 169 25.79 1.98 2.43
N ASP A 170 25.66 0.83 1.76
CA ASP A 170 26.79 -0.02 1.33
C ASP A 170 27.09 0.15 -0.17
N GLY A 171 26.69 1.27 -0.78
CA GLY A 171 26.96 1.60 -2.19
C GLY A 171 25.70 1.84 -3.02
N ILE A 172 25.73 1.47 -4.30
CA ILE A 172 24.63 1.69 -5.24
C ILE A 172 23.59 0.57 -5.11
N ALA A 173 22.32 0.94 -5.06
CA ALA A 173 21.20 0.02 -5.15
C ALA A 173 20.36 0.30 -6.41
N ALA A 174 19.65 -0.71 -6.88
CA ALA A 174 18.72 -0.59 -8.00
C ALA A 174 17.28 -0.77 -7.52
N ARG A 175 16.38 0.11 -7.97
CA ARG A 175 14.95 -0.02 -7.78
C ARG A 175 14.35 -0.90 -8.87
N LEU A 176 13.65 -1.93 -8.45
CA LEU A 176 12.91 -2.85 -9.30
C LEU A 176 11.44 -2.47 -9.33
N PHE A 177 10.84 -2.62 -10.51
CA PHE A 177 9.40 -2.59 -10.69
C PHE A 177 8.96 -3.83 -11.46
N GLY A 178 7.98 -4.54 -10.92
CA GLY A 178 7.42 -5.75 -11.50
C GLY A 178 5.93 -5.60 -11.77
N ILE A 179 5.45 -6.32 -12.78
CA ILE A 179 4.02 -6.50 -13.07
C ILE A 179 3.74 -8.00 -13.19
N ALA A 180 2.71 -8.48 -12.49
CA ALA A 180 2.25 -9.85 -12.63
C ALA A 180 1.46 -10.00 -13.95
N PRO A 181 1.61 -11.12 -14.68
CA PRO A 181 0.76 -11.41 -15.83
C PRO A 181 -0.72 -11.50 -15.44
N ARG A 182 -1.60 -11.11 -16.38
CA ARG A 182 -3.03 -11.00 -16.13
C ARG A 182 -3.63 -12.39 -15.88
N GLY A 183 -4.27 -12.58 -14.72
CA GLY A 183 -4.92 -13.83 -14.32
C GLY A 183 -4.20 -14.58 -13.20
N GLU A 184 -2.93 -14.25 -12.92
CA GLU A 184 -2.25 -14.75 -11.74
C GLU A 184 -2.61 -13.90 -10.52
N ASN A 185 -3.40 -14.47 -9.62
CA ASN A 185 -3.69 -13.88 -8.33
C ASN A 185 -2.59 -14.30 -7.34
N THR A 186 -1.47 -13.59 -7.37
CA THR A 186 -0.33 -13.89 -6.49
C THR A 186 -0.69 -13.51 -5.05
N ARG A 187 -0.75 -14.51 -4.16
CA ARG A 187 -0.94 -14.29 -2.71
C ARG A 187 0.36 -13.90 -2.02
N ALA A 188 1.51 -14.27 -2.58
CA ALA A 188 2.81 -13.85 -2.07
C ALA A 188 2.90 -12.32 -1.96
N GLU A 189 3.02 -11.84 -0.72
CA GLU A 189 3.24 -10.42 -0.45
C GLU A 189 4.73 -10.06 -0.50
N LEU A 190 5.62 -10.98 -0.09
CA LEU A 190 7.05 -10.76 0.04
C LEU A 190 7.85 -11.60 -0.95
N PHE A 191 8.92 -11.01 -1.47
CA PHE A 191 9.80 -11.60 -2.46
C PHE A 191 11.24 -11.32 -2.09
N VAL A 192 12.13 -12.23 -2.45
CA VAL A 192 13.57 -12.06 -2.33
C VAL A 192 14.20 -11.94 -3.71
N VAL A 193 15.19 -11.06 -3.82
CA VAL A 193 16.06 -10.95 -4.99
C VAL A 193 17.37 -11.64 -4.66
N LEU A 194 17.72 -12.65 -5.43
CA LEU A 194 18.93 -13.44 -5.28
C LEU A 194 19.95 -13.07 -6.36
N ASP A 195 21.22 -13.05 -6.00
CA ASP A 195 22.33 -13.02 -6.95
C ASP A 195 22.59 -14.42 -7.55
N PRO A 196 23.49 -14.56 -8.54
CA PRO A 196 23.83 -15.87 -9.12
C PRO A 196 24.37 -16.90 -8.11
N ASN A 197 24.89 -16.44 -6.96
CA ASN A 197 25.41 -17.31 -5.90
C ASN A 197 24.31 -17.72 -4.90
N GLY A 198 23.06 -17.31 -5.12
CA GLY A 198 21.94 -17.60 -4.22
C GLY A 198 21.91 -16.75 -2.96
N VAL A 199 22.69 -15.67 -2.89
CA VAL A 199 22.68 -14.73 -1.77
C VAL A 199 21.57 -13.71 -1.96
N VAL A 200 20.80 -13.45 -0.89
CA VAL A 200 19.75 -12.43 -0.91
C VAL A 200 20.38 -11.04 -1.00
N ARG A 201 20.21 -10.36 -2.14
CA ARG A 201 20.68 -8.98 -2.35
C ARG A 201 19.60 -7.94 -2.13
N GLY A 202 18.35 -8.35 -1.99
CA GLY A 202 17.30 -7.44 -1.60
C GLY A 202 15.93 -8.09 -1.51
N LEU A 203 14.95 -7.25 -1.17
CA LEU A 203 13.58 -7.64 -0.92
C LEU A 203 12.65 -6.84 -1.82
N ALA A 204 11.56 -7.46 -2.23
CA ALA A 204 10.47 -6.80 -2.94
C ALA A 204 9.13 -7.13 -2.31
N ARG A 205 8.16 -6.23 -2.48
CA ARG A 205 6.79 -6.41 -2.02
C ARG A 205 5.81 -6.20 -3.17
N ALA A 206 4.81 -7.07 -3.26
CA ALA A 206 3.69 -6.87 -4.18
C ALA A 206 2.63 -5.97 -3.55
N CYS A 207 2.06 -5.07 -4.34
CA CYS A 207 0.80 -4.42 -4.06
C CYS A 207 -0.26 -4.96 -5.02
N SER A 208 -1.24 -5.69 -4.46
CA SER A 208 -2.30 -6.33 -5.23
C SER A 208 -3.62 -5.57 -5.15
N THR A 209 -4.44 -5.82 -6.16
CA THR A 209 -5.84 -5.45 -6.17
C THR A 209 -6.73 -6.66 -6.20
N SER A 210 -7.60 -6.78 -5.19
CA SER A 210 -8.60 -7.84 -5.16
C SER A 210 -9.38 -7.82 -6.47
N ALA A 211 -9.47 -8.98 -7.12
CA ALA A 211 -10.11 -9.13 -8.42
C ALA A 211 -11.56 -8.62 -8.41
N LEU A 212 -12.33 -8.93 -7.35
CA LEU A 212 -13.71 -8.45 -7.23
C LEU A 212 -13.81 -6.93 -7.24
N LEU A 213 -12.95 -6.23 -6.48
CA LEU A 213 -12.92 -4.77 -6.54
C LEU A 213 -12.49 -4.31 -7.94
N ASN A 214 -11.45 -4.88 -8.57
CA ASN A 214 -11.03 -4.49 -9.92
C ASN A 214 -12.16 -4.65 -10.96
N THR A 215 -12.93 -5.73 -10.88
CA THR A 215 -14.04 -6.00 -11.78
C THR A 215 -15.20 -5.05 -11.55
N VAL A 216 -15.72 -5.00 -10.32
CA VAL A 216 -16.94 -4.26 -9.98
C VAL A 216 -16.71 -2.76 -10.01
N LEU A 217 -15.54 -2.30 -9.56
CA LEU A 217 -15.28 -0.88 -9.33
C LEU A 217 -14.34 -0.24 -10.36
N TYR A 218 -13.49 -1.02 -11.03
CA TYR A 218 -12.48 -0.48 -11.96
C TYR A 218 -12.68 -1.00 -13.39
N LEU A 219 -13.73 -1.78 -13.66
CA LEU A 219 -14.02 -2.37 -14.97
C LEU A 219 -12.77 -3.06 -15.56
N ASN A 220 -11.95 -3.68 -14.70
CA ASN A 220 -10.69 -4.33 -15.06
C ASN A 220 -9.63 -3.42 -15.71
N ARG A 221 -9.68 -2.10 -15.45
CA ARG A 221 -8.74 -1.10 -15.99
C ARG A 221 -7.51 -0.86 -15.12
N ALA A 222 -7.51 -1.25 -13.84
CA ALA A 222 -6.31 -1.15 -13.01
C ALA A 222 -5.41 -2.36 -13.23
N PRO A 223 -4.06 -2.20 -13.23
CA PRO A 223 -3.14 -3.33 -13.23
C PRO A 223 -3.42 -4.19 -11.99
N ASN A 224 -3.61 -5.50 -12.20
CA ASN A 224 -4.06 -6.42 -11.15
C ASN A 224 -3.10 -6.46 -9.96
N THR A 225 -1.80 -6.55 -10.23
CA THR A 225 -0.77 -6.62 -9.18
C THR A 225 0.53 -6.01 -9.69
N THR A 226 1.11 -5.12 -8.89
CA THR A 226 2.43 -4.53 -9.14
C THR A 226 3.38 -4.93 -8.04
N LEU A 227 4.68 -4.90 -8.33
CA LEU A 227 5.73 -5.23 -7.37
C LEU A 227 6.75 -4.10 -7.35
N THR A 228 7.20 -3.73 -6.16
CA THR A 228 8.32 -2.81 -5.99
C THR A 228 9.34 -3.45 -5.08
N GLY A 229 10.60 -3.40 -5.49
CA GLY A 229 11.70 -3.97 -4.72
C GLY A 229 12.99 -3.24 -4.95
N TYR A 230 14.02 -3.68 -4.25
CA TYR A 230 15.36 -3.12 -4.38
C TYR A 230 16.40 -4.24 -4.44
N VAL A 231 17.53 -3.95 -5.09
CA VAL A 231 18.73 -4.80 -5.11
C VAL A 231 19.87 -3.96 -4.59
N ARG A 232 20.50 -4.39 -3.49
CA ARG A 232 21.70 -3.72 -2.94
C ARG A 232 22.94 -4.16 -3.70
N SER A 233 23.93 -3.28 -3.75
CA SER A 233 25.21 -3.52 -4.44
C SER A 233 24.96 -4.01 -5.87
N TYR A 234 24.09 -3.29 -6.59
CA TYR A 234 23.63 -3.70 -7.91
C TYR A 234 24.77 -3.63 -8.93
N ASP A 235 25.01 -4.76 -9.60
CA ASP A 235 25.95 -4.90 -10.69
C ASP A 235 25.17 -5.32 -11.96
N PRO A 236 25.15 -4.49 -13.02
CA PRO A 236 24.45 -4.82 -14.26
C PRO A 236 25.04 -6.04 -15.00
N ALA A 237 26.26 -6.48 -14.68
CA ALA A 237 26.85 -7.68 -15.25
C ALA A 237 26.26 -8.98 -14.67
N LEU A 238 25.65 -8.92 -13.48
CA LEU A 238 25.10 -10.08 -12.80
C LEU A 238 23.63 -10.34 -13.16
N GLN A 239 23.30 -11.62 -13.31
CA GLN A 239 21.92 -12.05 -13.53
C GLN A 239 21.23 -12.35 -12.20
N TYR A 240 20.39 -11.42 -11.76
CA TYR A 240 19.59 -11.59 -10.55
C TYR A 240 18.31 -12.38 -10.81
N THR A 241 17.83 -13.09 -9.80
CA THR A 241 16.56 -13.82 -9.84
C THR A 241 15.61 -13.36 -8.74
N LEU A 242 14.32 -13.30 -9.05
CA LEU A 242 13.26 -13.01 -8.10
C LEU A 242 12.53 -14.31 -7.74
N ARG A 243 12.36 -14.54 -6.43
CA ARG A 243 11.57 -15.66 -5.89
C ARG A 243 10.53 -15.16 -4.89
N CYS A 244 9.36 -15.80 -4.87
CA CYS A 244 8.33 -15.55 -3.87
C CYS A 244 8.68 -16.23 -2.55
N VAL A 245 8.26 -15.61 -1.46
CA VAL A 245 8.26 -16.21 -0.13
C VAL A 245 6.81 -16.41 0.31
N GLU A 246 6.42 -17.67 0.52
CA GLU A 246 5.11 -18.05 1.08
C GLU A 246 5.35 -18.99 2.27
N ASP A 247 4.82 -18.64 3.45
CA ASP A 247 4.93 -19.45 4.68
C ASP A 247 6.35 -19.95 5.01
N GLY A 248 7.36 -19.10 4.78
CA GLY A 248 8.77 -19.44 5.02
C GLY A 248 9.37 -20.41 4.00
N LYS A 249 8.75 -20.57 2.82
CA LYS A 249 9.22 -21.40 1.70
C LYS A 249 9.46 -20.55 0.47
N LEU A 250 10.42 -20.96 -0.36
CA LEU A 250 10.74 -20.28 -1.63
C LEU A 250 10.04 -20.93 -2.81
N SER A 251 9.49 -20.12 -3.73
CA SER A 251 8.89 -20.63 -4.97
C SER A 251 9.85 -21.45 -5.82
N THR A 252 9.42 -22.58 -6.37
CA THR A 252 10.19 -23.38 -7.36
C THR A 252 10.53 -22.59 -8.62
N GLY A 253 9.62 -21.72 -9.07
CA GLY A 253 9.84 -20.84 -10.21
C GLY A 253 10.75 -19.65 -9.86
N THR A 254 11.65 -19.31 -10.79
CA THR A 254 12.47 -18.10 -10.74
C THR A 254 12.10 -17.16 -11.88
N THR A 255 11.98 -15.86 -11.57
CA THR A 255 11.88 -14.82 -12.59
C THR A 255 13.26 -14.17 -12.74
N ARG A 256 13.82 -14.19 -13.95
CA ARG A 256 15.10 -13.50 -14.23
C ARG A 256 14.86 -12.00 -14.35
N LEU A 257 15.69 -11.21 -13.68
CA LEU A 257 15.68 -9.76 -13.83
C LEU A 257 16.48 -9.35 -15.07
N PRO A 258 15.98 -8.41 -15.89
CA PRO A 258 16.75 -7.91 -17.02
C PRO A 258 17.98 -7.14 -16.54
N ALA A 259 19.10 -7.35 -17.23
CA ALA A 259 20.41 -6.77 -16.91
C ALA A 259 20.49 -5.25 -17.16
N THR A 260 19.56 -4.69 -17.94
CA THR A 260 19.65 -3.31 -18.45
C THR A 260 18.58 -2.39 -17.89
N MET A 261 19.01 -1.18 -17.49
CA MET A 261 18.09 -0.05 -17.30
C MET A 261 17.46 0.31 -18.65
N PRO A 262 16.16 0.64 -18.70
CA PRO A 262 15.58 1.23 -19.90
C PRO A 262 16.33 2.53 -20.20
N ARG A 263 16.81 2.69 -21.44
CA ARG A 263 17.31 3.97 -21.94
C ARG A 263 16.19 5.00 -21.75
N GLN A 264 16.52 6.12 -21.09
CA GLN A 264 15.64 7.27 -20.98
C GLN A 264 15.40 7.90 -22.35
#